data_AF-A0AAX1QIL7-F1
#
_entry.id   AF-A0AAX1QIL7-F1
#
_cell.length_a   1.000
_cell.length_b   1.000
_cell.length_c   1.000
_cell.angle_alpha   90.00
_cell.angle_beta   90.00
_cell.angle_gamma   90.00
#
_symmetry.space_group_name_H-M   'P 1'
#
loop_
_entity.id
_entity.type
_entity.pdbx_description
1 polymer ?
#
loop_
_entity_poly.entity_id
_entity_poly.type
_entity_poly.pdbx_seq_one_letter_code
_entity_poly.pdbx_strand_id
1 'polypeptide(L)'
;MNFFIMVSLFLSAALGVFRGIDLALLTDAETGLCIVGSVWLRYGALAVAVGAAVAAGRCCKPQTDALRGHCMPSGVVALAAAVCYGEAAVLRILWMGSSAAMLIRAALEALCAFWMIGLGLSWLRKDWKTPTRSLTPAVLGSAVFYWCVLARFMENSSSWHRVAPTAMVWQLLAGLVFLSALARALYLPGTSDGRTLCAGGLAAFALCLCWELPTVLQTLVQEGGGALLTPTLLFRLGLCCVGVLGALSAVRCTRTEQDA
;
A
#
# COMPACT_ATOMS: atom_id res chain seq x y z
N MET A 1 -17.51 14.75 -3.81
CA MET A 1 -16.77 13.72 -3.05
C MET A 1 -17.48 13.54 -1.71
N ASN A 2 -17.82 12.31 -1.32
CA ASN A 2 -18.53 12.05 -0.06
C ASN A 2 -17.77 12.68 1.12
N PHE A 3 -18.50 13.39 2.00
CA PHE A 3 -17.92 14.10 3.16
C PHE A 3 -17.03 13.19 4.01
N PHE A 4 -17.47 11.95 4.26
CA PHE A 4 -16.72 10.96 5.03
C PHE A 4 -15.38 10.57 4.37
N ILE A 5 -15.35 10.45 3.05
CA ILE A 5 -14.11 10.14 2.31
C ILE A 5 -13.15 11.32 2.39
N MET A 6 -13.65 12.54 2.20
CA MET A 6 -12.82 13.74 2.30
C MET A 6 -12.19 13.87 3.70
N VAL A 7 -12.98 13.67 4.76
CA VAL A 7 -12.49 13.68 6.14
C VAL A 7 -11.45 12.58 6.36
N SER A 8 -11.69 11.36 5.88
CA SER A 8 -10.72 10.26 5.99
C SER A 8 -9.40 10.57 5.28
N LEU A 9 -9.45 11.14 4.08
CA LEU A 9 -8.24 11.54 3.33
C LEU A 9 -7.48 12.65 4.06
N PHE A 10 -8.17 13.65 4.59
CA PHE A 10 -7.54 14.74 5.34
C PHE A 10 -6.87 14.24 6.63
N LEU A 11 -7.58 13.40 7.40
CA LEU A 11 -7.05 12.82 8.62
C LEU A 11 -5.82 11.93 8.35
N SER A 12 -5.84 11.20 7.23
CA SER A 12 -4.69 10.40 6.79
C SER A 12 -3.51 11.28 6.40
N ALA A 13 -3.74 12.38 5.66
CA ALA A 13 -2.68 13.33 5.32
C ALA A 13 -2.09 13.97 6.59
N ALA A 14 -2.93 14.37 7.55
CA ALA A 14 -2.50 14.89 8.84
C ALA A 14 -1.66 13.87 9.62
N LEU A 15 -2.06 12.59 9.63
CA LEU A 15 -1.27 11.49 10.21
C LEU A 15 0.14 11.44 9.60
N GLY A 16 0.25 11.58 8.28
CA GLY A 16 1.55 11.59 7.60
C GLY A 16 2.43 12.78 8.01
N VAL A 17 1.86 13.98 8.12
CA VAL A 17 2.59 15.17 8.60
C VAL A 17 3.07 14.96 10.04
N PHE A 18 2.18 14.51 10.94
CA PHE A 18 2.55 14.22 12.32
C PHE A 18 3.62 13.13 12.41
N ARG A 19 3.54 12.10 11.56
CA ARG A 19 4.57 11.05 11.50
C ARG A 19 5.92 11.59 11.02
N GLY A 20 5.93 12.52 10.07
CA GLY A 20 7.16 13.21 9.65
C GLY A 20 7.81 14.01 10.78
N ILE A 21 7.01 14.79 11.51
CA ILE A 21 7.48 15.54 12.69
C ILE A 21 8.01 14.58 13.76
N ASP A 22 7.29 13.50 14.01
CA ASP A 22 7.64 12.47 14.98
C ASP A 22 8.96 11.75 14.64
N LEU A 23 9.22 11.48 13.36
CA LEU A 23 10.48 10.91 12.89
C LEU A 23 11.66 11.90 12.97
N ALA A 24 11.39 13.20 12.79
CA ALA A 24 12.43 14.22 12.81
C ALA A 24 12.81 14.66 14.23
N LEU A 25 11.86 14.67 15.16
CA LEU A 25 12.04 15.30 16.48
C LEU A 25 11.88 14.35 17.67
N LEU A 26 11.10 13.27 17.54
CA LEU A 26 10.63 12.47 18.67
C LEU A 26 11.04 10.98 18.59
N THR A 27 11.70 10.59 17.51
CA THR A 27 12.12 9.21 17.25
C THR A 27 13.62 9.19 17.02
N ASP A 28 14.28 8.26 17.68
CA ASP A 28 15.70 8.01 17.51
C ASP A 28 15.96 7.39 16.14
N ALA A 29 16.84 8.01 15.36
CA ALA A 29 17.10 7.58 13.98
C ALA A 29 17.83 6.23 13.91
N GLU A 30 18.69 5.93 14.90
CA GLU A 30 19.49 4.71 14.96
C GLU A 30 18.67 3.50 15.41
N THR A 31 17.86 3.67 16.45
CA THR A 31 17.11 2.57 17.09
C THR A 31 15.64 2.51 16.68
N GLY A 32 15.08 3.59 16.13
CA GLY A 32 13.66 3.72 15.83
C GLY A 32 12.77 3.80 17.07
N LEU A 33 13.34 4.01 18.26
CA LEU A 33 12.63 4.11 19.54
C LEU A 33 12.13 5.53 19.80
N CYS A 34 11.15 5.67 20.69
CA CYS A 34 10.67 6.99 21.12
C CYS A 34 11.74 7.65 22.00
N ILE A 35 12.19 8.85 21.63
CA ILE A 35 13.02 9.69 22.51
C ILE A 35 12.11 10.41 23.52
N VAL A 36 10.99 10.96 23.05
CA VAL A 36 10.04 11.75 23.85
C VAL A 36 8.61 11.32 23.53
N GLY A 37 7.77 11.19 24.56
CA GLY A 37 6.35 10.88 24.43
C GLY A 37 6.02 9.39 24.48
N SER A 38 4.73 9.09 24.68
CA SER A 38 4.23 7.73 24.81
C SER A 38 4.06 7.05 23.46
N VAL A 39 4.56 5.81 23.35
CA VAL A 39 4.33 4.90 22.22
C VAL A 39 2.84 4.81 21.85
N TRP A 40 1.96 4.84 22.86
CA TRP A 40 0.52 4.70 22.69
C TRP A 40 -0.12 5.85 21.93
N LEU A 41 0.46 7.05 21.94
CA LEU A 41 -0.05 8.19 21.15
C LEU A 41 0.07 7.90 19.65
N ARG A 42 1.15 7.25 19.23
CA ARG A 42 1.37 6.86 17.83
C ARG A 42 0.37 5.80 17.38
N TYR A 43 0.14 4.78 18.22
CA TYR A 43 -0.90 3.78 17.96
C TYR A 43 -2.31 4.38 18.00
N GLY A 44 -2.56 5.33 18.88
CA GLY A 44 -3.82 6.07 18.94
C GLY A 44 -4.09 6.84 17.64
N ALA A 45 -3.09 7.57 17.13
CA ALA A 45 -3.19 8.28 15.86
C ALA A 45 -3.46 7.32 14.68
N LEU A 46 -2.74 6.19 14.63
CA LEU A 46 -2.98 5.13 13.65
C LEU A 46 -4.40 4.56 13.75
N ALA A 47 -4.86 4.25 14.96
CA ALA A 47 -6.20 3.70 15.20
C ALA A 47 -7.30 4.67 14.78
N VAL A 48 -7.13 5.96 15.06
CA VAL A 48 -8.08 7.01 14.67
C VAL A 48 -8.15 7.15 13.14
N ALA A 49 -7.01 7.21 12.46
CA ALA A 49 -6.97 7.31 10.99
C ALA A 49 -7.58 6.07 10.30
N VAL A 50 -7.19 4.87 10.72
CA VAL A 50 -7.72 3.62 10.16
C VAL A 50 -9.19 3.44 10.53
N GLY A 51 -9.59 3.77 11.75
CA GLY A 51 -10.99 3.73 12.18
C GLY A 51 -11.88 4.64 11.33
N ALA A 52 -11.43 5.87 11.07
CA ALA A 52 -12.11 6.79 10.17
C ALA A 52 -12.18 6.27 8.73
N ALA A 53 -11.09 5.68 8.21
CA ALA A 53 -11.05 5.07 6.88
C ALA A 53 -12.06 3.91 6.74
N VAL A 54 -12.12 3.02 7.73
CA VAL A 54 -13.06 1.90 7.75
C VAL A 54 -14.50 2.41 7.88
N ALA A 55 -14.75 3.36 8.78
CA ALA A 55 -16.08 3.97 8.94
C ALA A 55 -16.53 4.64 7.64
N ALA A 56 -15.68 5.44 7.00
CA ALA A 56 -15.98 6.08 5.73
C ALA A 56 -16.31 5.06 4.64
N GLY A 57 -15.50 3.99 4.52
CA GLY A 57 -15.75 2.92 3.54
C GLY A 57 -17.05 2.16 3.77
N ARG A 58 -17.44 1.93 5.03
CA ARG A 58 -18.70 1.26 5.38
C ARG A 58 -19.94 2.14 5.23
N CYS A 59 -19.80 3.44 5.41
CA CYS A 59 -20.91 4.40 5.27
C CYS A 59 -21.22 4.75 3.80
N CYS A 60 -20.32 4.46 2.85
CA CYS A 60 -20.56 4.71 1.43
C CYS A 60 -21.33 3.55 0.75
N LYS A 61 -21.94 3.80 -0.41
CA LYS A 61 -22.42 2.75 -1.34
C LYS A 61 -21.55 2.71 -2.61
N PRO A 62 -20.27 2.32 -2.48
CA PRO A 62 -19.34 2.30 -3.60
C PRO A 62 -19.76 1.32 -4.70
N GLN A 63 -19.71 1.78 -5.95
CA GLN A 63 -19.93 0.96 -7.13
C GLN A 63 -18.59 0.46 -7.67
N THR A 64 -18.39 -0.86 -7.67
CA THR A 64 -17.12 -1.44 -8.10
C THR A 64 -16.95 -1.48 -9.61
N ASP A 65 -18.04 -1.37 -10.37
CA ASP A 65 -18.01 -1.29 -11.84
C ASP A 65 -17.29 -0.04 -12.35
N ALA A 66 -17.26 1.04 -11.56
CA ALA A 66 -16.54 2.27 -11.89
C ALA A 66 -15.02 2.06 -12.05
N LEU A 67 -14.46 0.96 -11.53
CA LEU A 67 -13.05 0.60 -11.68
C LEU A 67 -12.74 -0.08 -13.02
N ARG A 68 -13.76 -0.58 -13.72
CA ARG A 68 -13.67 -1.31 -15.00
C ARG A 68 -13.77 -0.37 -16.18
N GLY A 69 -12.94 0.66 -16.14
CA GLY A 69 -12.90 1.68 -17.16
C GLY A 69 -11.52 2.29 -17.22
N HIS A 70 -11.25 2.94 -18.36
CA HIS A 70 -10.02 3.67 -18.60
C HIS A 70 -9.75 4.67 -17.47
N CYS A 71 -8.52 4.66 -16.94
CA CYS A 71 -8.09 5.62 -15.94
C CYS A 71 -6.58 5.78 -15.97
N MET A 72 -6.14 6.86 -16.60
CA MET A 72 -4.72 7.21 -16.69
C MET A 72 -4.00 7.26 -15.33
N PRO A 73 -4.50 7.94 -14.29
CA PRO A 73 -3.77 8.04 -13.02
C PRO A 73 -3.62 6.67 -12.33
N SER A 74 -4.68 5.85 -12.28
CA SER A 74 -4.57 4.49 -11.72
C SER A 74 -3.60 3.63 -12.53
N GLY A 75 -3.61 3.76 -13.86
CA GLY A 75 -2.70 3.06 -14.74
C GLY A 75 -1.23 3.41 -14.49
N VAL A 76 -0.90 4.71 -14.47
CA VAL A 76 0.46 5.21 -14.23
C VAL A 76 0.98 4.79 -12.85
N VAL A 77 0.17 4.92 -11.80
CA VAL A 77 0.58 4.55 -10.44
C VAL A 77 0.80 3.05 -10.32
N ALA A 78 -0.02 2.22 -10.98
CA ALA A 78 0.21 0.77 -11.01
C ALA A 78 1.51 0.40 -11.75
N LEU A 79 1.84 1.08 -12.85
CA LEU A 79 3.13 0.90 -13.52
C LEU A 79 4.31 1.37 -12.65
N ALA A 80 4.16 2.48 -11.93
CA ALA A 80 5.18 2.95 -11.00
C ALA A 80 5.42 1.93 -9.87
N ALA A 81 4.36 1.35 -9.31
CA ALA A 81 4.45 0.25 -8.36
C ALA A 81 5.19 -0.97 -8.95
N ALA A 82 4.89 -1.31 -10.20
CA ALA A 82 5.54 -2.42 -10.88
C ALA A 82 7.04 -2.20 -11.07
N VAL A 83 7.47 -1.00 -11.46
CA VAL A 83 8.90 -0.65 -11.56
C VAL A 83 9.55 -0.79 -10.19
N CYS A 84 8.94 -0.25 -9.14
CA CYS A 84 9.47 -0.34 -7.77
C CYS A 84 9.66 -1.81 -7.34
N TYR A 85 8.66 -2.68 -7.52
CA TYR A 85 8.76 -4.08 -7.15
C TYR A 85 9.71 -4.89 -8.06
N GLY A 86 9.76 -4.56 -9.35
CA GLY A 86 10.65 -5.20 -10.32
C GLY A 86 12.12 -4.90 -10.02
N GLU A 87 12.48 -3.63 -9.82
CA GLU A 87 13.83 -3.22 -9.45
C GLU A 87 14.23 -3.81 -8.09
N ALA A 88 13.31 -3.84 -7.13
CA ALA A 88 13.53 -4.47 -5.84
C ALA A 88 13.85 -5.97 -5.97
N ALA A 89 13.17 -6.69 -6.87
CA ALA A 89 13.44 -8.09 -7.16
C ALA A 89 14.80 -8.29 -7.82
N VAL A 90 15.14 -7.46 -8.81
CA VAL A 90 16.43 -7.51 -9.53
C VAL A 90 17.60 -7.26 -8.55
N LEU A 91 17.51 -6.22 -7.73
CA LEU A 91 18.54 -5.90 -6.75
C LEU A 91 18.69 -7.01 -5.69
N ARG A 92 17.60 -7.65 -5.26
CA ARG A 92 17.69 -8.82 -4.36
C ARG A 92 18.45 -9.98 -5.00
N ILE A 93 18.24 -10.24 -6.29
CA ILE A 93 18.94 -11.30 -7.01
C ILE A 93 20.42 -10.95 -7.19
N LEU A 94 20.74 -9.68 -7.50
CA LEU A 94 22.09 -9.22 -7.79
C LEU A 94 22.98 -9.08 -6.54
N TRP A 95 22.43 -8.56 -5.43
CA TRP A 95 23.23 -8.15 -4.26
C TRP A 95 23.15 -9.13 -3.09
N MET A 96 22.10 -9.94 -3.00
CA MET A 96 21.86 -10.80 -1.83
C MET A 96 21.97 -12.27 -2.22
N GLY A 97 23.18 -12.81 -2.01
CA GLY A 97 23.54 -14.18 -2.33
C GLY A 97 22.59 -15.25 -1.81
N SER A 98 22.39 -16.27 -2.67
CA SER A 98 22.11 -17.71 -2.46
C SER A 98 21.27 -18.22 -1.29
N SER A 99 20.55 -17.40 -0.53
CA SER A 99 19.58 -17.90 0.46
C SER A 99 18.23 -18.17 -0.21
N ALA A 100 17.69 -19.37 0.01
CA ALA A 100 16.42 -19.78 -0.60
C ALA A 100 15.28 -18.80 -0.26
N ALA A 101 15.27 -18.25 0.95
CA ALA A 101 14.29 -17.25 1.39
C ALA A 101 14.33 -15.96 0.55
N MET A 102 15.53 -15.49 0.16
CA MET A 102 15.69 -14.29 -0.65
C MET A 102 15.31 -14.54 -2.12
N LEU A 103 15.55 -15.74 -2.65
CA LEU A 103 15.09 -16.13 -3.98
C LEU A 103 13.56 -16.21 -4.04
N ILE A 104 12.93 -16.81 -3.02
CA ILE A 104 11.47 -16.83 -2.88
C ILE A 104 10.93 -15.40 -2.82
N ARG A 105 11.56 -14.55 -2.00
CA ARG A 105 11.20 -13.13 -1.87
C ARG A 105 11.26 -12.40 -3.22
N ALA A 106 12.35 -12.55 -3.96
CA ALA A 106 12.53 -11.91 -5.26
C ALA A 106 11.53 -12.42 -6.30
N ALA A 107 11.26 -13.73 -6.33
CA ALA A 107 10.26 -14.31 -7.23
C ALA A 107 8.85 -13.77 -6.94
N LEU A 108 8.47 -13.65 -5.67
CA LEU A 108 7.17 -13.08 -5.27
C LEU A 108 7.05 -11.59 -5.66
N GLU A 109 8.13 -10.81 -5.53
CA GLU A 109 8.17 -9.41 -5.96
C GLU A 109 8.07 -9.28 -7.48
N ALA A 110 8.75 -10.13 -8.24
CA ALA A 110 8.65 -10.18 -9.70
C ALA A 110 7.23 -10.55 -10.16
N LEU A 111 6.57 -11.50 -9.49
CA LEU A 111 5.17 -11.85 -9.75
C LEU A 111 4.23 -10.69 -9.43
N CYS A 112 4.49 -9.95 -8.35
CA CYS A 112 3.76 -8.73 -8.02
C CYS A 112 3.94 -7.66 -9.10
N ALA A 113 5.17 -7.41 -9.53
CA ALA A 113 5.48 -6.48 -10.60
C ALA A 113 4.77 -6.86 -11.91
N PHE A 114 4.81 -8.14 -12.29
CA PHE A 114 4.11 -8.66 -13.47
C PHE A 114 2.60 -8.40 -13.42
N TRP A 115 1.98 -8.66 -12.27
CA TRP A 115 0.56 -8.37 -12.09
C TRP A 115 0.25 -6.87 -12.15
N MET A 116 1.07 -6.03 -11.51
CA MET A 116 0.93 -4.57 -11.53
C MET A 116 1.11 -3.97 -12.93
N ILE A 117 1.99 -4.54 -13.77
CA ILE A 117 2.08 -4.19 -15.21
C ILE A 117 0.77 -4.50 -15.91
N GLY A 118 0.23 -5.71 -15.70
CA GLY A 118 -1.05 -6.11 -16.28
C GLY A 118 -2.20 -5.17 -15.88
N LEU A 119 -2.26 -4.78 -14.60
CA LEU A 119 -3.20 -3.79 -14.10
C LEU A 119 -3.00 -2.43 -14.77
N GLY A 120 -1.77 -1.91 -14.75
CA GLY A 120 -1.44 -0.60 -15.31
C GLY A 120 -1.80 -0.47 -16.77
N LEU A 121 -1.40 -1.46 -17.59
CA LEU A 121 -1.72 -1.50 -19.01
C LEU A 121 -3.22 -1.65 -19.26
N SER A 122 -3.95 -2.40 -18.43
CA SER A 122 -5.40 -2.55 -18.57
C SER A 122 -6.15 -1.23 -18.37
N TRP A 123 -5.73 -0.41 -17.39
CA TRP A 123 -6.34 0.89 -17.12
C TRP A 123 -5.90 1.99 -18.09
N LEU A 124 -4.73 1.86 -18.71
CA LEU A 124 -4.29 2.79 -19.76
C LEU A 124 -4.96 2.54 -21.11
N ARG A 125 -5.52 1.35 -21.34
CA ARG A 125 -6.25 1.04 -22.57
C ARG A 125 -7.62 1.75 -22.59
N LYS A 126 -8.02 2.28 -23.76
CA LYS A 126 -9.36 2.87 -23.98
C LYS A 126 -10.45 1.80 -23.96
N ASP A 127 -10.26 0.72 -24.71
CA ASP A 127 -11.09 -0.48 -24.66
C ASP A 127 -10.67 -1.35 -23.47
N TRP A 128 -11.09 -0.96 -22.27
CA TRP A 128 -10.72 -1.65 -21.03
C TRP A 128 -10.99 -3.16 -21.17
N LYS A 129 -9.97 -3.97 -20.85
CA LYS A 129 -10.08 -5.44 -20.80
C LYS A 129 -9.62 -5.89 -19.43
N THR A 130 -10.14 -7.03 -18.99
CA THR A 130 -9.74 -7.61 -17.70
C THR A 130 -8.22 -7.79 -17.67
N PRO A 131 -7.55 -7.31 -16.60
CA PRO A 131 -6.10 -7.45 -16.45
C PRO A 131 -5.72 -8.93 -16.49
N THR A 132 -4.66 -9.30 -17.22
CA THR A 132 -4.10 -10.67 -17.31
C THR A 132 -5.06 -11.85 -17.65
N ARG A 133 -6.33 -11.64 -18.03
CA ARG A 133 -7.36 -12.67 -18.37
C ARG A 133 -7.61 -13.78 -17.31
N SER A 134 -6.79 -13.89 -16.29
CA SER A 134 -6.84 -14.88 -15.20
C SER A 134 -6.57 -14.21 -13.86
N LEU A 135 -7.20 -14.76 -12.81
CA LEU A 135 -7.03 -14.36 -11.41
C LEU A 135 -5.68 -14.84 -10.83
N THR A 136 -5.05 -15.86 -11.42
CA THR A 136 -3.82 -16.47 -10.90
C THR A 136 -2.69 -15.45 -10.65
N PRO A 137 -2.37 -14.52 -11.56
CA PRO A 137 -1.34 -13.51 -11.33
C PRO A 137 -1.67 -12.56 -10.18
N ALA A 138 -2.96 -12.27 -9.93
CA ALA A 138 -3.38 -11.43 -8.82
C ALA A 138 -3.16 -12.12 -7.46
N VAL A 139 -3.46 -13.41 -7.39
CA VAL A 139 -3.24 -14.21 -6.18
C VAL A 139 -1.74 -14.37 -5.91
N LEU A 140 -0.97 -14.76 -6.93
CA LEU A 140 0.48 -14.91 -6.81
C LEU A 140 1.18 -13.56 -6.51
N GLY A 141 0.75 -12.50 -7.18
CA GLY A 141 1.31 -11.16 -6.99
C GLY A 141 0.98 -10.53 -5.64
N SER A 142 -0.10 -10.95 -4.97
CA SER A 142 -0.44 -10.49 -3.61
C SER A 142 0.20 -11.34 -2.50
N ALA A 143 0.63 -12.57 -2.80
CA ALA A 143 1.32 -13.45 -1.85
C ALA A 143 2.62 -12.84 -1.29
N VAL A 144 3.23 -11.91 -2.04
CA VAL A 144 4.37 -11.10 -1.62
C VAL A 144 4.14 -10.39 -0.28
N PHE A 145 2.95 -9.84 -0.05
CA PHE A 145 2.60 -9.11 1.18
C PHE A 145 2.44 -10.07 2.35
N TYR A 146 1.82 -11.23 2.12
CA TYR A 146 1.69 -12.27 3.13
C TYR A 146 3.06 -12.80 3.57
N TRP A 147 3.95 -13.08 2.61
CA TRP A 147 5.33 -13.48 2.89
C TRP A 147 6.06 -12.45 3.74
N CYS A 148 5.93 -11.14 3.42
CA CYS A 148 6.52 -10.08 4.23
C CYS A 148 6.00 -10.07 5.67
N VAL A 149 4.70 -10.25 5.87
CA VAL A 149 4.12 -10.31 7.22
C VAL A 149 4.74 -11.45 8.01
N LEU A 150 4.79 -12.65 7.42
CA LEU A 150 5.39 -13.82 8.05
C LEU A 150 6.88 -13.61 8.37
N ALA A 151 7.65 -13.12 7.39
CA ALA A 151 9.07 -12.83 7.55
C ALA A 151 9.33 -11.81 8.67
N ARG A 152 8.46 -10.80 8.86
CA ARG A 152 8.59 -9.87 9.98
C ARG A 152 8.38 -10.57 11.32
N PHE A 153 7.37 -11.42 11.48
CA PHE A 153 7.20 -12.17 12.73
C PHE A 153 8.36 -13.12 13.03
N MET A 154 8.94 -13.74 12.00
CA MET A 154 10.04 -14.71 12.15
C MET A 154 11.42 -14.05 12.37
N GLU A 155 11.74 -12.99 11.61
CA GLU A 155 13.09 -12.42 11.56
C GLU A 155 13.24 -11.13 12.36
N ASN A 156 12.15 -10.37 12.54
CA ASN A 156 12.17 -9.04 13.16
C ASN A 156 10.96 -8.88 14.08
N SER A 157 10.95 -9.61 15.19
CA SER A 157 9.78 -9.72 16.07
C SER A 157 9.22 -8.35 16.43
N SER A 158 7.98 -8.11 15.98
CA SER A 158 7.21 -6.93 16.36
C SER A 158 7.04 -6.94 17.88
N SER A 159 7.45 -5.86 18.53
CA SER A 159 7.22 -5.65 19.96
C SER A 159 6.39 -4.38 20.15
N TRP A 160 5.59 -4.32 21.21
CA TRP A 160 4.71 -3.17 21.47
C TRP A 160 5.49 -1.84 21.49
N HIS A 161 6.74 -1.85 21.93
CA HIS A 161 7.61 -0.67 21.98
C HIS A 161 8.21 -0.27 20.63
N ARG A 162 8.30 -1.19 19.66
CA ARG A 162 8.86 -0.92 18.33
C ARG A 162 7.73 -0.61 17.35
N VAL A 163 7.37 0.66 17.26
CA VAL A 163 6.27 1.14 16.41
C VAL A 163 6.55 0.89 14.93
N ALA A 164 7.78 1.10 14.47
CA ALA A 164 8.14 0.93 13.04
C ALA A 164 7.87 -0.49 12.49
N PRO A 165 8.41 -1.59 13.06
CA PRO A 165 8.14 -2.93 12.57
C PRO A 165 6.68 -3.35 12.75
N THR A 166 6.02 -2.91 13.82
CA THR A 166 4.59 -3.20 14.06
C THR A 166 3.70 -2.50 13.02
N ALA A 167 3.94 -1.22 12.76
CA ALA A 167 3.21 -0.46 11.75
C ALA A 167 3.45 -1.03 10.35
N MET A 168 4.66 -1.50 10.02
CA MET A 168 4.94 -2.16 8.74
C MET A 168 4.05 -3.40 8.52
N VAL A 169 3.85 -4.22 9.55
CA VAL A 169 2.91 -5.36 9.47
C VAL A 169 1.50 -4.87 9.14
N TRP A 170 1.05 -3.78 9.76
CA TRP A 170 -0.28 -3.21 9.50
C TRP A 170 -0.40 -2.64 8.08
N GLN A 171 0.66 -2.01 7.57
CA GLN A 171 0.69 -1.54 6.19
C GLN A 171 0.58 -2.71 5.20
N LEU A 172 1.36 -3.77 5.40
CA LEU A 172 1.32 -4.96 4.55
C LEU A 172 -0.05 -5.63 4.56
N LEU A 173 -0.69 -5.73 5.73
CA LEU A 173 -2.04 -6.26 5.86
C LEU A 173 -3.08 -5.35 5.18
N ALA A 174 -2.98 -4.03 5.34
CA ALA A 174 -3.87 -3.08 4.67
C ALA A 174 -3.71 -3.16 3.14
N GLY A 175 -2.48 -3.22 2.65
CA GLY A 175 -2.17 -3.45 1.24
C GLY A 175 -2.76 -4.77 0.73
N LEU A 176 -2.58 -5.87 1.47
CA LEU A 176 -3.12 -7.18 1.12
C LEU A 176 -4.66 -7.20 1.09
N VAL A 177 -5.32 -6.62 2.09
CA VAL A 177 -6.78 -6.52 2.14
C VAL A 177 -7.31 -5.67 0.98
N PHE A 178 -6.68 -4.52 0.70
CA PHE A 178 -7.05 -3.70 -0.43
C PHE A 178 -6.85 -4.41 -1.77
N LEU A 179 -5.67 -4.99 -2.02
CA LEU A 179 -5.34 -5.64 -3.28
C LEU A 179 -6.18 -6.90 -3.52
N SER A 180 -6.53 -7.64 -2.47
CA SER A 180 -7.45 -8.78 -2.57
C SER A 180 -8.88 -8.34 -2.89
N ALA A 181 -9.37 -7.26 -2.26
CA ALA A 181 -10.67 -6.67 -2.60
C ALA A 181 -10.68 -6.10 -4.03
N LEU A 182 -9.58 -5.47 -4.45
CA LEU A 182 -9.41 -4.92 -5.79
C LEU A 182 -9.40 -6.04 -6.84
N ALA A 183 -8.68 -7.13 -6.58
CA ALA A 183 -8.71 -8.29 -7.45
C ALA A 183 -10.14 -8.85 -7.57
N ARG A 184 -10.88 -9.01 -6.46
CA ARG A 184 -12.29 -9.44 -6.53
C ARG A 184 -13.12 -8.48 -7.38
N ALA A 185 -12.99 -7.18 -7.17
CA ALA A 185 -13.70 -6.17 -7.95
C ALA A 185 -13.39 -6.22 -9.46
N LEU A 186 -12.15 -6.51 -9.85
CA LEU A 186 -11.75 -6.53 -11.26
C LEU A 186 -12.02 -7.87 -11.96
N TYR A 187 -11.86 -9.00 -11.26
CA TYR A 187 -11.94 -10.34 -11.83
C TYR A 187 -13.27 -11.06 -11.56
N LEU A 188 -13.96 -10.74 -10.46
CA LEU A 188 -15.15 -11.46 -9.97
C LEU A 188 -16.29 -10.48 -9.61
N PRO A 189 -16.98 -9.89 -10.61
CA PRO A 189 -18.03 -8.88 -10.37
C PRO A 189 -19.12 -9.28 -9.39
N GLY A 190 -19.64 -10.50 -9.56
CA GLY A 190 -20.84 -10.93 -8.85
C GLY A 190 -20.62 -11.14 -7.35
N THR A 191 -19.38 -11.13 -6.86
CA THR A 191 -19.04 -11.37 -5.45
C THR A 191 -18.27 -10.19 -4.83
N SER A 192 -18.18 -9.08 -5.54
CA SER A 192 -17.42 -7.90 -5.13
C SER A 192 -18.19 -7.10 -4.07
N ASP A 193 -17.60 -6.93 -2.88
CA ASP A 193 -18.10 -5.99 -1.88
C ASP A 193 -17.37 -4.64 -1.99
N GLY A 194 -18.05 -3.66 -2.58
CA GLY A 194 -17.49 -2.32 -2.73
C GLY A 194 -17.15 -1.65 -1.41
N ARG A 195 -17.87 -1.94 -0.31
CA ARG A 195 -17.62 -1.31 0.99
C ARG A 195 -16.27 -1.75 1.55
N THR A 196 -16.00 -3.05 1.47
CA THR A 196 -14.69 -3.60 1.84
C THR A 196 -13.58 -3.04 0.95
N LEU A 197 -13.82 -2.88 -0.35
CA LEU A 197 -12.86 -2.26 -1.26
C LEU A 197 -12.56 -0.80 -0.90
N CYS A 198 -13.59 0.00 -0.61
CA CYS A 198 -13.45 1.40 -0.22
C CYS A 198 -12.74 1.53 1.14
N ALA A 199 -13.16 0.76 2.14
CA ALA A 199 -12.53 0.74 3.46
C ALA A 199 -11.06 0.29 3.37
N GLY A 200 -10.79 -0.77 2.62
CA GLY A 200 -9.43 -1.26 2.37
C GLY A 200 -8.58 -0.24 1.63
N GLY A 201 -9.13 0.43 0.60
CA GLY A 201 -8.43 1.45 -0.17
C GLY A 201 -8.07 2.69 0.66
N LEU A 202 -8.97 3.16 1.51
CA LEU A 202 -8.70 4.28 2.43
C LEU A 202 -7.72 3.88 3.53
N ALA A 203 -7.80 2.66 4.06
CA ALA A 203 -6.83 2.16 5.03
C ALA A 203 -5.44 2.00 4.40
N ALA A 204 -5.35 1.51 3.16
CA ALA A 204 -4.12 1.44 2.39
C ALA A 204 -3.55 2.85 2.14
N PHE A 205 -4.38 3.84 1.84
CA PHE A 205 -3.92 5.23 1.73
C PHE A 205 -3.32 5.74 3.05
N ALA A 206 -4.01 5.57 4.18
CA ALA A 206 -3.53 6.01 5.48
C ALA A 206 -2.21 5.36 5.88
N LEU A 207 -2.09 4.05 5.69
CA LEU A 207 -0.95 3.27 6.18
C LEU A 207 0.17 3.17 5.14
N CYS A 208 -0.16 2.73 3.93
CA CYS A 208 0.85 2.43 2.90
C CYS A 208 1.41 3.69 2.25
N LEU A 209 0.66 4.81 2.23
CA LEU A 209 1.16 6.09 1.74
C LEU A 209 1.44 7.06 2.88
N CYS A 210 0.43 7.51 3.62
CA CYS A 210 0.61 8.64 4.53
C CYS A 210 1.56 8.34 5.68
N TRP A 211 1.46 7.16 6.29
CA TRP A 211 2.39 6.75 7.34
C TRP A 211 3.78 6.40 6.82
N GLU A 212 3.86 5.79 5.65
CA GLU A 212 5.11 5.24 5.11
C GLU A 212 5.99 6.28 4.41
N LEU A 213 5.37 7.22 3.68
CA LEU A 213 6.04 8.24 2.89
C LEU A 213 7.06 9.08 3.70
N PRO A 214 6.75 9.57 4.92
CA PRO A 214 7.72 10.31 5.72
C PRO A 214 8.99 9.51 5.99
N THR A 215 8.86 8.19 6.21
CA THR A 215 10.03 7.33 6.45
C THR A 215 10.84 7.13 5.18
N VAL A 216 10.17 6.96 4.03
CA VAL A 216 10.84 6.84 2.72
C VAL A 216 11.61 8.12 2.39
N LEU A 217 11.00 9.29 2.63
CA LEU A 217 11.63 10.59 2.42
C LEU A 217 12.82 10.79 3.37
N GLN A 218 12.69 10.41 4.64
CA GLN A 218 13.80 10.47 5.59
C GLN A 218 14.98 9.60 5.11
N THR A 219 14.73 8.35 4.70
CA THR A 219 15.80 7.48 4.17
C THR A 219 16.46 8.08 2.92
N LEU A 220 15.69 8.66 2.00
CA LEU A 220 16.24 9.35 0.82
C LEU A 220 17.09 10.58 1.19
N VAL A 221 16.72 11.32 2.23
CA VAL A 221 17.50 12.47 2.70
C VAL A 221 18.80 12.03 3.36
N GLN A 222 18.80 10.94 4.12
CA GLN A 222 19.97 10.44 4.84
C GLN A 222 20.98 9.73 3.93
N GLU A 223 20.49 8.85 3.04
CA GLU A 223 21.33 8.01 2.18
C GLU A 223 21.50 8.59 0.75
N GLY A 224 20.80 9.67 0.43
CA GLY A 224 20.81 10.29 -0.89
C GLY A 224 20.32 9.34 -1.99
N GLY A 225 20.89 9.49 -3.20
CA GLY A 225 20.55 8.62 -4.33
C GLY A 225 20.96 7.15 -4.14
N GLY A 226 21.92 6.86 -3.25
CA GLY A 226 22.34 5.50 -2.93
C GLY A 226 21.23 4.66 -2.30
N ALA A 227 20.28 5.31 -1.64
CA ALA A 227 19.11 4.66 -1.03
C ALA A 227 18.26 3.90 -2.06
N LEU A 228 18.18 4.39 -3.30
CA LEU A 228 17.42 3.75 -4.39
C LEU A 228 18.06 2.45 -4.88
N LEU A 229 19.32 2.18 -4.50
CA LEU A 229 19.98 0.90 -4.73
C LEU A 229 19.61 -0.15 -3.67
N THR A 230 18.83 0.24 -2.65
CA THR A 230 18.37 -0.71 -1.62
C THR A 230 17.05 -1.36 -2.02
N PRO A 231 16.98 -2.71 -2.01
CA PRO A 231 15.77 -3.43 -2.38
C PRO A 231 14.62 -3.21 -1.37
N THR A 232 14.94 -2.77 -0.15
CA THR A 232 13.97 -2.41 0.89
C THR A 232 13.29 -1.09 0.59
N LEU A 233 14.03 -0.02 0.24
CA LEU A 233 13.43 1.28 -0.06
C LEU A 233 12.51 1.22 -1.28
N LEU A 234 12.93 0.52 -2.34
CA LEU A 234 12.10 0.33 -3.54
C LEU A 234 10.80 -0.41 -3.22
N PHE A 235 10.84 -1.45 -2.37
CA PHE A 235 9.63 -2.13 -1.94
C PHE A 235 8.68 -1.19 -1.18
N ARG A 236 9.21 -0.31 -0.33
CA ARG A 236 8.44 0.70 0.41
C ARG A 236 7.86 1.78 -0.50
N LEU A 237 8.59 2.20 -1.53
CA LEU A 237 8.07 3.07 -2.58
C LEU A 237 6.92 2.41 -3.36
N GLY A 238 7.04 1.12 -3.66
CA GLY A 238 5.94 0.33 -4.22
C GLY A 238 4.71 0.31 -3.30
N LEU A 239 4.92 0.19 -1.99
CA LEU A 239 3.85 0.25 -0.99
C LEU A 239 3.16 1.62 -0.98
N CYS A 240 3.92 2.72 -1.09
CA CYS A 240 3.35 4.07 -1.28
C CYS A 240 2.46 4.13 -2.53
N CYS A 241 2.89 3.53 -3.64
CA CYS A 241 2.07 3.47 -4.86
C CYS A 241 0.76 2.68 -4.63
N VAL A 242 0.81 1.57 -3.89
CA VAL A 242 -0.40 0.82 -3.49
C VAL A 242 -1.34 1.69 -2.64
N GLY A 243 -0.81 2.52 -1.74
CA GLY A 243 -1.61 3.48 -0.98
C GLY A 243 -2.30 4.54 -1.87
N VAL A 244 -1.60 5.06 -2.87
CA VAL A 244 -2.19 5.97 -3.88
C VAL A 244 -3.28 5.28 -4.68
N LEU A 245 -3.05 4.02 -5.13
CA LEU A 245 -4.08 3.22 -5.80
C LEU A 245 -5.31 3.00 -4.92
N GLY A 246 -5.11 2.82 -3.61
CA GLY A 246 -6.17 2.73 -2.62
C GLY A 246 -7.10 3.95 -2.62
N ALA A 247 -6.52 5.15 -2.51
CA ALA A 247 -7.29 6.40 -2.57
C ALA A 247 -7.97 6.61 -3.92
N LEU A 248 -7.26 6.40 -5.03
CA LEU A 248 -7.85 6.52 -6.37
C LEU A 248 -9.04 5.57 -6.55
N SER A 249 -8.92 4.34 -6.07
CA SER A 249 -10.00 3.34 -6.15
C SER A 249 -11.21 3.74 -5.31
N ALA A 250 -10.99 4.20 -4.07
CA ALA A 250 -12.06 4.67 -3.19
C ALA A 250 -12.81 5.88 -3.77
N VAL A 251 -12.08 6.85 -4.33
CA VAL A 251 -12.67 8.04 -4.96
C VAL A 251 -13.43 7.68 -6.23
N ARG A 252 -12.90 6.79 -7.07
CA ARG A 252 -13.59 6.34 -8.29
C ARG A 252 -14.87 5.60 -8.00
N CYS A 253 -14.86 4.69 -7.02
CA CYS A 253 -16.05 3.92 -6.65
C CYS A 253 -17.18 4.76 -6.05
N THR A 254 -16.91 5.97 -5.57
CA THR A 254 -17.90 6.83 -4.91
C THR A 254 -18.28 8.07 -5.72
N ARG A 255 -17.58 8.36 -6.82
CA ARG A 255 -17.95 9.47 -7.71
C ARG A 255 -19.23 9.19 -8.51
N THR A 256 -19.48 7.94 -8.89
CA THR A 256 -20.69 7.58 -9.65
C THR A 256 -21.99 7.70 -8.85
N GLU A 257 -21.95 7.90 -7.52
CA GLU A 257 -23.12 8.27 -6.72
C GLU A 257 -23.60 9.71 -6.96
N GLN A 258 -22.75 10.62 -7.47
CA GLN A 258 -23.11 12.05 -7.59
C GLN A 258 -23.64 12.44 -8.97
N ASP A 259 -23.44 11.61 -9.98
CA ASP A 259 -23.87 11.87 -11.37
C ASP A 259 -25.19 11.14 -11.72
N ALA A 260 -25.89 10.57 -10.72
CA ALA A 260 -27.18 9.91 -10.83
C ALA A 260 -28.21 10.61 -9.91
#